data_AF-H1Z0M6-F1
#
_entry.id   AF-H1Z0M6-F1
#
_cell.length_a   1.000
_cell.length_b   1.000
_cell.length_c   1.000
_cell.angle_alpha   90.00
_cell.angle_beta   90.00
_cell.angle_gamma   90.00
#
_symmetry.space_group_name_H-M   'P 1'
#
loop_
_entity.id
_entity.type
_entity.pdbx_description
1 polymer ?
#
loop_
_entity_poly.entity_id
_entity_poly.type
_entity_poly.pdbx_seq_one_letter_code
_entity_poly.pdbx_strand_id
1 'polypeptide(L)' 'MKGDKIPIGTFSYIAHIPQKALRIYDEKGLPVPAGPTRELYINDPAEVPEEELLTGVMIPVRKG' A
#
# COMPACT_ATOMS: atom_id res chain seq x y z
N MET A 1 14.79 -17.19 -3.47
CA MET A 1 13.35 -17.52 -3.39
C MET A 1 12.59 -16.60 -4.33
N LYS A 2 11.91 -17.15 -5.34
CA LYS A 2 11.09 -16.38 -6.29
C LYS A 2 9.71 -16.28 -5.64
N GLY A 3 9.43 -15.17 -4.94
CA GLY A 3 8.17 -14.98 -4.22
C GLY A 3 6.99 -15.19 -5.16
N ASP A 4 5.98 -15.91 -4.70
CA ASP A 4 4.80 -16.26 -5.47
C ASP A 4 4.16 -14.99 -6.05
N LYS A 5 4.19 -14.88 -7.39
CA LYS A 5 3.54 -13.79 -8.11
C LYS A 5 2.12 -14.24 -8.42
N ILE A 6 1.13 -13.60 -7.81
CA ILE A 6 -0.27 -13.83 -8.17
C ILE A 6 -0.66 -12.92 -9.35
N PRO A 7 -1.56 -13.36 -10.25
CA PRO A 7 -2.14 -12.50 -11.27
C PRO A 7 -2.82 -11.28 -10.65
N ILE A 8 -2.81 -10.15 -11.36
CA ILE A 8 -3.45 -8.91 -10.89
C ILE A 8 -4.95 -9.09 -10.60
N GLY A 9 -5.62 -9.99 -11.33
CA GLY A 9 -7.00 -10.43 -11.08
C GLY A 9 -7.19 -11.05 -9.70
N THR A 10 -6.27 -11.95 -9.32
CA THR A 10 -6.26 -12.63 -8.03
C THR A 10 -6.00 -11.65 -6.88
N PHE A 11 -5.04 -10.73 -7.05
CA PHE A 11 -4.77 -9.68 -6.05
C PHE A 11 -5.99 -8.79 -5.82
N SER A 12 -6.60 -8.30 -6.88
CA SER A 12 -7.82 -7.47 -6.85
C SER A 12 -8.99 -8.14 -6.15
N TYR A 13 -9.19 -9.44 -6.40
CA TYR A 13 -10.21 -10.24 -5.73
C TYR A 13 -9.96 -10.33 -4.22
N ILE A 14 -8.74 -10.68 -3.80
CA ILE A 14 -8.39 -10.82 -2.38
C ILE A 14 -8.44 -9.46 -1.66
N ALA A 15 -7.91 -8.40 -2.27
CA ALA A 15 -7.86 -7.07 -1.68
C ALA A 15 -9.17 -6.27 -1.80
N HIS A 16 -10.19 -6.80 -2.47
CA HIS A 16 -11.45 -6.09 -2.75
C HIS A 16 -11.27 -4.74 -3.47
N ILE A 17 -10.22 -4.63 -4.31
CA ILE A 17 -9.93 -3.43 -5.10
C ILE A 17 -10.28 -3.71 -6.57
N PRO A 18 -11.17 -2.95 -7.24
CA PRO A 18 -11.47 -3.16 -8.65
C PRO A 18 -10.24 -3.01 -9.55
N GLN A 19 -10.12 -3.83 -10.60
CA GLN A 19 -9.06 -3.70 -11.63
C GLN A 19 -8.95 -2.27 -12.20
N LYS A 20 -10.08 -1.57 -12.36
CA LYS A 20 -10.11 -0.17 -12.82
C LYS A 20 -9.44 0.78 -11.83
N ALA A 21 -9.56 0.54 -10.52
CA ALA A 21 -8.90 1.35 -9.50
C ALA A 21 -7.38 1.14 -9.50
N LEU A 22 -6.91 -0.06 -9.90
CA LEU A 22 -5.48 -0.32 -10.09
C LEU A 22 -4.90 0.43 -11.30
N ARG A 23 -5.69 0.62 -12.37
CA ARG A 23 -5.28 1.41 -13.55
C ARG A 23 -5.10 2.91 -13.28
N ILE A 24 -5.71 3.43 -12.21
CA ILE A 24 -5.52 4.82 -11.79
C ILE A 24 -4.04 5.11 -11.49
N TYR A 25 -3.28 4.11 -11.03
CA TYR A 25 -1.84 4.27 -10.78
C TYR A 25 -1.10 4.61 -12.08
N ASP A 26 -1.38 3.87 -13.15
CA ASP A 26 -0.77 4.10 -14.45
C ASP A 26 -1.23 5.45 -15.05
N GLU A 27 -2.53 5.76 -14.98
CA GLU A 27 -3.10 7.02 -15.50
C GLU A 27 -2.58 8.26 -14.77
N LYS A 28 -2.26 8.13 -13.47
CA LYS A 28 -1.73 9.22 -12.65
C LYS A 28 -0.20 9.31 -12.66
N GLY A 29 0.49 8.43 -13.40
CA GLY A 29 1.94 8.33 -13.39
C GLY A 29 2.51 7.96 -12.02
N LEU A 30 1.72 7.27 -11.20
CA LEU A 30 2.14 6.84 -9.87
C LEU A 30 3.08 5.63 -9.99
N PRO A 31 4.17 5.60 -9.22
CA PRO A 31 5.07 4.47 -9.24
C PRO A 31 4.37 3.16 -8.85
N VAL A 32 4.70 2.08 -9.55
CA VAL A 32 4.14 0.74 -9.28
C VAL A 32 4.59 0.25 -7.89
N PRO A 33 3.67 -0.15 -6.99
CA PRO A 33 4.04 -0.74 -5.72
C PRO A 33 4.94 -1.97 -5.89
N ALA A 34 6.03 -2.02 -5.13
CA ALA A 34 7.07 -3.05 -5.22
C ALA A 34 6.99 -4.11 -4.13
N GLY A 35 6.05 -4.00 -3.19
CA GLY A 35 5.99 -4.87 -2.02
C GLY A 35 4.88 -4.47 -1.05
N PRO A 36 4.85 -5.07 0.16
CA PRO A 36 3.84 -4.78 1.16
C PRO A 36 3.99 -3.36 1.70
N THR A 37 2.84 -2.74 1.98
CA THR A 37 2.74 -1.49 2.73
C THR A 37 3.30 -1.67 4.14
N ARG A 38 3.90 -0.61 4.69
CA ARG A 38 4.30 -0.54 6.10
C ARG A 38 3.58 0.60 6.79
N GLU A 39 3.13 0.34 8.00
CA GLU A 39 2.56 1.34 8.89
C GLU A 39 3.59 1.67 9.98
N LEU A 40 3.81 2.95 10.22
CA LEU A 40 4.73 3.47 11.22
C LEU A 40 3.97 4.41 12.14
N TYR A 41 3.88 4.08 13.42
CA TYR A 41 3.41 5.02 14.43
C TYR A 41 4.39 6.18 14.53
N ILE A 42 3.92 7.39 14.21
CA ILE A 42 4.75 8.61 14.21
C ILE A 42 4.87 9.14 15.65
N ASN A 43 3.84 8.95 16.46
CA ASN A 43 3.81 9.25 17.89
C ASN A 43 3.50 8.00 18.71
N ASP A 44 3.90 8.01 19.98
CA ASP A 44 3.66 6.90 20.91
C ASP A 44 2.18 6.88 21.31
N PRO A 45 1.44 5.78 21.04
CA PRO A 45 0.03 5.70 21.38
C PRO A 45 -0.27 5.67 22.88
N ALA A 46 0.74 5.47 23.73
CA ALA A 46 0.59 5.60 25.18
C ALA A 46 0.69 7.06 25.66
N GLU A 47 1.17 7.98 24.82
CA GLU A 47 1.44 9.38 25.21
C GLU A 47 0.42 10.39 24.65
N VAL A 48 -0.33 10.05 23.59
CA VAL A 48 -1.31 10.94 22.96
C VAL A 48 -2.73 10.34 22.97
N PRO A 49 -3.78 11.18 22.99
CA PRO A 49 -5.15 10.70 22.82
C PRO A 49 -5.40 10.17 21.40
N GLU A 50 -6.45 9.35 21.23
CA GLU A 50 -6.74 8.67 19.96
C GLU A 50 -6.92 9.64 18.79
N GLU A 51 -7.52 10.81 19.04
CA GLU A 51 -7.77 11.85 18.05
C GLU A 51 -6.48 12.49 17.51
N GLU A 52 -5.37 12.32 18.24
CA GLU A 52 -4.05 12.85 17.90
C GLU A 52 -3.09 11.77 17.38
N LEU A 53 -3.52 10.50 17.29
CA LEU A 53 -2.68 9.42 16.78
C LEU A 53 -2.33 9.64 15.31
N LEU A 54 -1.03 9.58 15.00
CA LEU A 54 -0.48 9.73 13.68
C LEU A 54 0.19 8.44 13.25
N THR A 55 -0.27 7.89 12.12
CA THR A 55 0.36 6.74 11.46
C THR A 55 0.83 7.13 10.07
N GLY A 56 2.11 6.92 9.80
CA GLY A 56 2.69 7.04 8.47
C GLY A 56 2.48 5.75 7.68
N VAL A 57 1.92 5.88 6.48
CA VAL A 57 1.77 4.76 5.54
C VAL A 57 2.87 4.84 4.49
N MET A 58 3.75 3.83 4.46
CA MET A 58 4.83 3.74 3.49
C MET A 58 4.53 2.65 2.46
N ILE A 59 4.43 3.05 1.20
CA ILE A 59 4.27 2.13 0.07
C ILE A 59 5.62 2.01 -0.64
N PRO A 60 6.27 0.83 -0.64
CA PRO A 60 7.49 0.65 -1.42
C PRO A 60 7.16 0.72 -2.91
N VAL A 61 7.98 1.41 -3.70
CA VAL A 61 7.77 1.59 -5.14
C VAL A 61 8.97 1.10 -5.95
N ARG A 62 8.74 0.62 -7.17
CA ARG A 62 9.86 0.25 -8.07
C ARG A 62 10.55 1.52 -8.55
N LYS A 63 11.89 1.53 -8.51
CA LYS A 63 12.66 2.55 -9.25
C LYS A 63 12.46 2.30 -10.75
N GLY A 64 12.15 3.36 -11.48
CA GLY A 64 12.09 3.37 -12.95
C GLY A 64 13.45 3.18 -13.58
#